data_AF-A0A0X1KTM6-F1
#
_entry.id   AF-A0A0X1KTM6-F1
#
_cell.length_a   1.000
_cell.length_b   1.000
_cell.length_c   1.000
_cell.angle_alpha   90.00
_cell.angle_beta   90.00
_cell.angle_gamma   90.00
#
_symmetry.space_group_name_H-M   'P 1'
#
loop_
_entity.id
_entity.type
_entity.pdbx_description
1 polymer ?
#
loop_
_entity_poly.entity_id
_entity_poly.type
_entity_poly.pdbx_seq_one_letter_code
_entity_poly.pdbx_strand_id
1 'polypeptide(L)'
;MKRKLVIIFSFLLIHVFATHVYYGDQPILISSEGWLLKWDRFVELLKYYFERMGFEQPTLGNVGDFNYIVWNGHTVGYDSASKFVSLDGVSKRSEGIDLLEALKVFGLPFVLEQDRLILPNTWIHEIQKVQDVIEISYSGEKRLSALQDGGYVYFKSEGYVFYGNVMYRPGQILAQFERASNESIKQQIDLKGLIRLVMAREISVSSVRFLELSENVVVSENELTVLYAPGDNRVIIRPYVPEYDGADWPVYAEVRKIAEKLCQRFSLKLEICPLIVLPPQTMTMLILVEDQALLDELKGFLEDLVR
;
A
#
# COMPACT_ATOMS: atom_id res chain seq x y z
N MET A 1 48.51 -25.68 15.25
CA MET A 1 47.52 -25.97 14.19
C MET A 1 46.31 -26.75 14.66
N LYS A 2 46.46 -27.91 15.35
CA LYS A 2 45.31 -28.73 15.82
C LYS A 2 44.24 -27.97 16.62
N ARG A 3 44.65 -27.10 17.55
CA ARG A 3 43.72 -26.30 18.39
C ARG A 3 42.91 -25.25 17.60
N LYS A 4 43.52 -24.62 16.58
CA LYS A 4 42.84 -23.66 15.70
C LYS A 4 41.87 -24.38 14.75
N LEU A 5 42.25 -25.55 14.24
CA LEU A 5 41.39 -26.40 13.40
C LEU A 5 40.17 -26.90 14.17
N VAL A 6 40.33 -27.34 15.42
CA VAL A 6 39.20 -27.73 16.28
C VAL A 6 38.25 -26.56 16.52
N ILE A 7 38.75 -25.37 16.83
CA ILE A 7 37.90 -24.18 17.03
C ILE A 7 37.12 -23.83 15.75
N ILE A 8 37.78 -23.83 14.60
CA ILE A 8 37.12 -23.55 13.30
C ILE A 8 36.07 -24.63 12.99
N PHE A 9 36.37 -25.91 13.23
CA PHE A 9 35.44 -27.01 13.00
C PHE A 9 34.24 -26.96 13.96
N SER A 10 34.46 -26.58 15.23
CA SER A 10 33.40 -26.38 16.22
C SER A 10 32.49 -25.20 15.87
N PHE A 11 33.06 -24.07 15.41
CA PHE A 11 32.27 -22.93 14.93
C PHE A 11 31.46 -23.26 13.66
N LEU A 12 32.04 -24.06 12.76
CA LEU A 12 31.36 -24.53 11.55
C LEU A 12 30.20 -25.47 11.89
N LEU A 13 30.40 -26.41 12.84
CA LEU A 13 29.33 -27.31 13.31
C LEU A 13 28.19 -26.55 13.98
N ILE A 14 28.49 -25.55 14.82
CA ILE A 14 27.45 -24.74 15.48
C ILE A 14 26.59 -24.01 14.44
N HIS A 15 27.15 -23.55 13.32
CA HIS A 15 26.38 -22.92 12.25
C HIS A 15 25.55 -23.93 11.41
N VAL A 16 26.00 -25.18 11.29
CA VAL A 16 25.31 -26.21 10.48
C VAL A 16 24.13 -26.84 11.24
N PHE A 17 24.16 -26.85 12.57
CA PHE A 17 23.08 -27.43 13.40
C PHE A 17 22.27 -26.38 14.16
N ALA A 18 22.53 -25.09 13.93
CA ALA A 18 21.73 -24.02 14.50
C ALA A 18 20.44 -23.83 13.71
N THR A 19 19.41 -23.52 14.46
CA THR A 19 18.10 -23.14 13.98
C THR A 19 18.05 -21.64 13.81
N HIS A 20 17.63 -21.18 12.63
CA HIS A 20 17.59 -19.75 12.31
C HIS A 20 16.16 -19.28 12.08
N VAL A 21 15.73 -18.30 12.87
CA VAL A 21 14.45 -17.62 12.68
C VAL A 21 14.72 -16.29 11.98
N TYR A 22 13.94 -16.02 10.93
CA TYR A 22 14.03 -14.83 10.11
C TYR A 22 12.73 -14.04 10.12
N TYR A 23 12.85 -12.72 10.10
CA TYR A 23 11.81 -11.77 9.71
C TYR A 23 12.05 -11.37 8.25
N GLY A 24 11.34 -12.01 7.34
CA GLY A 24 11.66 -11.98 5.92
C GLY A 24 13.07 -12.51 5.64
N ASP A 25 13.97 -11.63 5.25
CA ASP A 25 15.39 -11.91 4.98
C ASP A 25 16.33 -11.61 6.16
N GLN A 26 15.82 -10.96 7.22
CA GLN A 26 16.63 -10.56 8.37
C GLN A 26 16.63 -11.63 9.46
N PRO A 27 17.80 -12.15 9.89
CA PRO A 27 17.86 -13.09 11.00
C PRO A 27 17.50 -12.38 12.31
N ILE A 28 16.56 -12.94 13.07
CA ILE A 28 16.08 -12.39 14.34
C ILE A 28 16.36 -13.29 15.54
N LEU A 29 16.60 -14.58 15.30
CA LEU A 29 17.06 -15.53 16.32
C LEU A 29 17.96 -16.58 15.70
N ILE A 30 19.05 -16.90 16.40
CA ILE A 30 19.90 -18.05 16.11
C ILE A 30 19.94 -18.91 17.38
N SER A 31 19.46 -20.14 17.28
CA SER A 31 19.36 -21.07 18.41
C SER A 31 20.14 -22.34 18.12
N SER A 32 21.07 -22.70 19.00
CA SER A 32 21.73 -24.02 18.96
C SER A 32 20.88 -25.13 19.59
N GLU A 33 19.73 -24.79 20.17
CA GLU A 33 18.84 -25.72 20.90
C GLU A 33 17.70 -26.28 20.01
N GLY A 34 17.75 -26.06 18.69
CA GLY A 34 16.65 -26.45 17.80
C GLY A 34 15.50 -25.44 17.79
N TRP A 35 14.31 -25.91 17.44
CA TRP A 35 13.03 -25.18 17.57
C TRP A 35 12.49 -25.11 19.01
N LEU A 36 13.16 -25.76 19.96
CA LEU A 36 12.77 -25.78 21.36
C LEU A 36 13.40 -24.58 22.08
N LEU A 37 12.59 -23.59 22.45
CA LEU A 37 13.05 -22.34 23.04
C LEU A 37 12.78 -22.26 24.54
N LYS A 38 13.72 -21.70 25.29
CA LYS A 38 13.45 -21.24 26.66
C LYS A 38 12.40 -20.15 26.65
N TRP A 39 11.60 -20.10 27.71
CA TRP A 39 10.47 -19.17 27.85
C TRP A 39 10.84 -17.71 27.53
N ASP A 40 11.88 -17.18 28.17
CA ASP A 40 12.27 -15.78 27.99
C ASP A 40 12.65 -15.47 26.53
N ARG A 41 13.38 -16.38 25.87
CA ARG A 41 13.74 -16.25 24.45
C ARG A 41 12.53 -16.31 23.53
N PHE A 42 11.57 -17.17 23.84
CA PHE A 42 10.32 -17.25 23.10
C PHE A 42 9.50 -15.96 23.23
N VAL A 43 9.39 -15.42 24.45
CA VAL A 43 8.72 -14.14 24.72
C VAL A 43 9.41 -12.99 23.98
N GLU A 44 10.75 -12.90 24.05
CA GLU A 44 11.54 -11.88 23.36
C GLU A 44 11.34 -11.94 21.84
N LEU A 45 11.40 -13.13 21.26
CA LEU A 45 11.17 -13.35 19.83
C LEU A 45 9.78 -12.86 19.40
N LEU A 46 8.73 -13.25 20.15
CA LEU A 46 7.37 -12.85 19.82
C LEU A 46 7.15 -11.35 19.97
N LYS A 47 7.61 -10.74 21.07
CA LYS A 47 7.51 -9.28 21.25
C LYS A 47 8.18 -8.54 20.11
N TYR A 48 9.40 -8.95 19.75
CA TYR A 48 10.14 -8.36 18.64
C TYR A 48 9.38 -8.47 17.32
N TYR A 49 8.87 -9.67 17.02
CA TYR A 49 8.11 -9.91 15.80
C TYR A 49 6.83 -9.04 15.76
N PHE A 50 6.08 -8.98 16.85
CA PHE A 50 4.83 -8.21 16.93
C PHE A 50 5.07 -6.71 16.82
N GLU A 51 6.15 -6.21 17.43
CA GLU A 51 6.55 -4.81 17.31
C GLU A 51 6.88 -4.46 15.86
N ARG A 52 7.66 -5.31 15.18
CA ARG A 52 8.00 -5.13 13.76
C ARG A 52 6.78 -5.18 12.85
N MET A 53 5.84 -6.07 13.14
CA MET A 53 4.57 -6.18 12.42
C MET A 53 3.61 -5.02 12.73
N GLY A 54 3.82 -4.29 13.84
CA GLY A 54 2.87 -3.29 14.31
C GLY A 54 1.55 -3.90 14.81
N PHE A 55 1.59 -5.14 15.29
CA PHE A 55 0.46 -5.79 15.94
C PHE A 55 0.31 -5.29 17.38
N GLU A 56 -0.90 -5.46 17.93
CA GLU A 56 -1.10 -5.32 19.37
C GLU A 56 -0.23 -6.36 20.10
N GLN A 57 0.53 -5.89 21.09
CA GLN A 57 1.43 -6.76 21.84
C GLN A 57 0.66 -7.86 22.57
N PRO A 58 1.17 -9.10 22.59
CA PRO A 58 0.47 -10.19 23.25
C PRO A 58 0.46 -9.96 24.77
N THR A 59 -0.60 -10.39 25.43
CA THR A 59 -0.75 -10.22 26.88
C THR A 59 0.10 -11.26 27.60
N LEU A 60 0.92 -10.82 28.55
CA LEU A 60 1.68 -11.69 29.43
C LEU A 60 1.01 -11.80 30.79
N GLY A 61 1.06 -12.97 31.38
CA GLY A 61 0.61 -13.18 32.76
C GLY A 61 1.34 -14.32 33.43
N ASN A 62 1.10 -14.46 34.73
CA ASN A 62 1.65 -15.52 35.54
C ASN A 62 0.68 -15.95 36.63
N VAL A 63 0.69 -17.25 36.96
CA VAL A 63 -0.03 -17.85 38.10
C VAL A 63 0.94 -18.78 38.82
N GLY A 64 1.46 -18.34 39.96
CA GLY A 64 2.57 -19.05 40.62
C GLY A 64 3.80 -19.09 39.71
N ASP A 65 4.33 -20.30 39.49
CA ASP A 65 5.49 -20.56 38.62
C ASP A 65 5.12 -20.75 37.13
N PHE A 66 3.82 -20.75 36.81
CA PHE A 66 3.31 -20.85 35.45
C PHE A 66 3.24 -19.47 34.80
N ASN A 67 4.04 -19.27 33.75
CA ASN A 67 4.01 -18.07 32.93
C ASN A 67 3.23 -18.35 31.64
N TYR A 68 2.50 -17.38 31.12
CA TYR A 68 1.73 -17.55 29.90
C TYR A 68 1.68 -16.28 29.03
N ILE A 69 1.45 -16.50 27.73
CA ILE A 69 1.20 -15.49 26.72
C ILE A 69 -0.19 -15.77 26.14
N VAL A 70 -1.00 -14.71 26.01
CA VAL A 70 -2.30 -14.74 25.33
C VAL A 70 -2.25 -13.84 24.10
N TRP A 71 -2.69 -14.37 22.97
CA TRP A 71 -2.91 -13.59 21.76
C TRP A 71 -4.04 -14.17 20.91
N ASN A 72 -4.90 -13.30 20.38
CA ASN A 72 -6.01 -13.67 19.51
C ASN A 72 -6.90 -14.82 20.06
N GLY A 73 -7.12 -14.83 21.38
CA GLY A 73 -7.89 -15.89 22.06
C GLY A 73 -7.14 -17.20 22.32
N HIS A 74 -5.90 -17.32 21.87
CA HIS A 74 -5.03 -18.48 22.07
C HIS A 74 -4.04 -18.25 23.21
N THR A 75 -3.64 -19.32 23.90
CA THR A 75 -2.75 -19.28 25.07
C THR A 75 -1.60 -20.26 24.94
N VAL A 76 -0.38 -19.77 25.14
CA VAL A 76 0.83 -20.59 25.29
C VAL A 76 1.44 -20.32 26.65
N GLY A 77 1.71 -21.36 27.43
CA GLY A 77 2.31 -21.19 28.76
C GLY A 77 3.35 -22.23 29.11
N TYR A 78 4.17 -21.90 30.10
CA TYR A 78 5.28 -22.69 30.59
C TYR A 78 5.39 -22.58 32.12
N ASP A 79 5.42 -23.73 32.78
CA ASP A 79 5.82 -23.86 34.18
C ASP A 79 7.28 -24.31 34.26
N SER A 80 8.12 -23.41 34.77
CA SER A 80 9.56 -23.65 34.91
C SER A 80 9.93 -24.64 36.02
N ALA A 81 9.11 -24.75 37.07
CA ALA A 81 9.37 -25.63 38.21
C ALA A 81 9.02 -27.08 37.86
N SER A 82 7.88 -27.27 37.19
CA SER A 82 7.38 -28.60 36.83
C SER A 82 7.77 -29.04 35.41
N LYS A 83 8.37 -28.14 34.61
CA LYS A 83 8.77 -28.35 33.20
C LYS A 83 7.61 -28.84 32.34
N PHE A 84 6.50 -28.11 32.42
CA PHE A 84 5.30 -28.35 31.64
C PHE A 84 5.02 -27.18 30.71
N VAL A 85 4.60 -27.51 29.49
CA VAL A 85 4.09 -26.56 28.51
C VAL A 85 2.61 -26.80 28.31
N SER A 86 1.83 -25.74 28.22
CA SER A 86 0.43 -25.75 27.80
C SER A 86 0.29 -24.97 26.50
N LEU A 87 -0.26 -25.61 25.48
CA LEU A 87 -0.60 -25.02 24.18
C LEU A 87 -2.11 -25.14 24.00
N ASP A 88 -2.84 -24.04 24.15
CA ASP A 88 -4.31 -24.00 24.15
C ASP A 88 -4.95 -25.06 25.06
N GLY A 89 -4.40 -25.21 26.26
CA GLY A 89 -4.88 -26.16 27.27
C GLY A 89 -4.39 -27.60 27.08
N VAL A 90 -3.74 -27.92 25.96
CA VAL A 90 -3.06 -29.21 25.78
C VAL A 90 -1.70 -29.16 26.49
N SER A 91 -1.58 -29.94 27.56
CA SER A 91 -0.39 -29.93 28.41
C SER A 91 0.54 -31.10 28.14
N LYS A 92 1.85 -30.85 28.05
CA LYS A 92 2.89 -31.88 27.94
C LYS A 92 4.16 -31.51 28.71
N ARG A 93 4.91 -32.51 29.15
CA ARG A 93 6.25 -32.29 29.72
C ARG A 93 7.19 -31.82 28.62
N SER A 94 7.91 -30.73 28.88
CA SER A 94 8.87 -30.17 27.93
C SER A 94 9.87 -29.28 28.66
N GLU A 95 11.11 -29.28 28.19
CA GLU A 95 12.19 -28.42 28.70
C GLU A 95 12.13 -26.99 28.11
N GLY A 96 11.19 -26.72 27.21
CA GLY A 96 10.98 -25.42 26.57
C GLY A 96 9.74 -25.40 25.66
N ILE A 97 9.49 -24.26 25.01
CA ILE A 97 8.40 -24.06 24.06
C ILE A 97 8.82 -24.56 22.68
N ASP A 98 8.04 -25.45 22.07
CA ASP A 98 8.18 -25.77 20.65
C ASP A 98 7.67 -24.57 19.83
N LEU A 99 8.60 -23.85 19.18
CA LEU A 99 8.27 -22.65 18.43
C LEU A 99 7.28 -22.93 17.30
N LEU A 100 7.43 -24.05 16.58
CA LEU A 100 6.58 -24.33 15.42
C LEU A 100 5.13 -24.61 15.85
N GLU A 101 4.96 -25.36 16.93
CA GLU A 101 3.63 -25.60 17.50
C GLU A 101 3.02 -24.31 18.05
N ALA A 102 3.80 -23.49 18.76
CA ALA A 102 3.32 -22.22 19.30
C ALA A 102 2.90 -21.23 18.21
N LEU A 103 3.65 -21.11 17.12
CA LEU A 103 3.27 -20.26 15.97
C LEU A 103 1.97 -20.75 15.33
N LYS A 104 1.79 -22.07 15.18
CA LYS A 104 0.55 -22.65 14.66
C LYS A 104 -0.64 -22.37 15.57
N VAL A 105 -0.46 -22.51 16.88
CA VAL A 105 -1.49 -22.21 17.90
C VAL A 105 -1.93 -20.76 17.80
N PHE A 106 -0.98 -19.83 17.71
CA PHE A 106 -1.31 -18.43 17.52
C PHE A 106 -1.93 -18.15 16.14
N GLY A 107 -1.70 -19.00 15.13
CA GLY A 107 -2.11 -18.73 13.75
C GLY A 107 -1.16 -17.76 13.05
N LEU A 108 0.10 -17.70 13.49
CA LEU A 108 1.14 -16.90 12.86
C LEU A 108 1.69 -17.64 11.64
N PRO A 109 1.64 -17.04 10.44
CA PRO A 109 2.12 -17.67 9.22
C PRO A 109 3.64 -17.76 9.22
N PHE A 110 4.16 -18.87 8.70
CA PHE A 110 5.58 -19.08 8.51
C PHE A 110 5.82 -20.05 7.35
N VAL A 111 7.05 -20.04 6.82
CA VAL A 111 7.55 -21.06 5.90
C VAL A 111 8.86 -21.64 6.44
N LEU A 112 9.04 -22.95 6.23
CA LEU A 112 10.30 -23.62 6.49
C LEU A 112 11.05 -23.78 5.16
N GLU A 113 12.22 -23.15 5.06
CA GLU A 113 13.11 -23.27 3.92
C GLU A 113 14.47 -23.77 4.39
N GLN A 114 14.78 -25.04 4.08
CA GLN A 114 15.95 -25.73 4.62
C GLN A 114 15.88 -25.72 6.15
N ASP A 115 16.83 -25.05 6.83
CA ASP A 115 16.90 -24.92 8.29
C ASP A 115 16.46 -23.52 8.78
N ARG A 116 15.75 -22.78 7.93
CA ARG A 116 15.26 -21.42 8.22
C ARG A 116 13.77 -21.42 8.41
N LEU A 117 13.32 -20.90 9.54
CA LEU A 117 11.93 -20.52 9.75
C LEU A 117 11.80 -19.05 9.41
N ILE A 118 11.01 -18.77 8.38
CA ILE A 118 10.81 -17.43 7.88
C ILE A 118 9.40 -16.99 8.24
N LEU A 119 9.33 -15.97 9.10
CA LEU A 119 8.13 -15.20 9.37
C LEU A 119 8.01 -14.11 8.29
N PRO A 120 6.78 -13.76 7.85
CA PRO A 120 6.63 -12.72 6.85
C PRO A 120 7.04 -11.36 7.42
N ASN A 121 7.58 -10.51 6.55
CA ASN A 121 7.82 -9.11 6.86
C ASN A 121 6.67 -8.19 6.44
N THR A 122 5.69 -8.71 5.71
CA THR A 122 4.44 -8.02 5.40
C THR A 122 3.27 -8.98 5.55
N TRP A 123 2.21 -8.57 6.23
CA TRP A 123 0.94 -9.30 6.26
C TRP A 123 -0.12 -8.40 5.65
N ILE A 124 -0.64 -8.78 4.49
CA ILE A 124 -1.71 -8.06 3.82
C ILE A 124 -3.04 -8.56 4.36
N HIS A 125 -3.84 -7.64 4.89
CA HIS A 125 -5.18 -7.93 5.40
C HIS A 125 -6.19 -7.93 4.26
N GLU A 126 -6.07 -6.94 3.37
CA GLU A 126 -7.03 -6.71 2.30
C GLU A 126 -6.37 -6.00 1.11
N ILE A 127 -6.79 -6.41 -0.09
CA ILE A 127 -6.52 -5.69 -1.33
C ILE A 127 -7.85 -5.49 -2.03
N GLN A 128 -8.23 -4.24 -2.25
CA GLN A 128 -9.49 -3.91 -2.89
C GLN A 128 -9.29 -2.87 -3.98
N LYS A 129 -10.09 -2.98 -5.05
CA LYS A 129 -10.22 -1.94 -6.06
C LYS A 129 -11.59 -1.29 -5.90
N VAL A 130 -11.59 -0.01 -5.57
CA VAL A 130 -12.78 0.82 -5.48
C VAL A 130 -12.67 1.87 -6.59
N GLN A 131 -13.47 1.72 -7.64
CA GLN A 131 -13.40 2.56 -8.84
C GLN A 131 -11.97 2.61 -9.42
N ASP A 132 -11.37 3.80 -9.42
CA ASP A 132 -10.03 4.08 -9.94
C ASP A 132 -8.94 4.00 -8.85
N VAL A 133 -9.27 3.56 -7.65
CA VAL A 133 -8.31 3.43 -6.54
C VAL A 133 -8.12 1.97 -6.17
N ILE A 134 -6.86 1.54 -6.07
CA ILE A 134 -6.50 0.26 -5.48
C ILE A 134 -5.92 0.53 -4.09
N GLU A 135 -6.53 -0.06 -3.07
CA GLU A 135 -6.10 0.05 -1.68
C GLU A 135 -5.52 -1.29 -1.19
N ILE A 136 -4.43 -1.21 -0.44
CA ILE A 136 -3.80 -2.35 0.24
C ILE A 136 -3.64 -2.00 1.71
N SER A 137 -4.37 -2.70 2.57
CA SER A 137 -4.17 -2.65 4.02
C SER A 137 -3.18 -3.73 4.45
N TYR A 138 -2.16 -3.36 5.23
CA TYR A 138 -1.13 -4.30 5.66
C TYR A 138 -0.53 -3.97 7.03
N SER A 139 0.13 -4.97 7.60
CA SER A 139 0.99 -4.87 8.78
C SER A 139 2.43 -5.23 8.42
N GLY A 140 3.39 -4.71 9.19
CA GLY A 140 4.82 -4.90 8.96
C GLY A 140 5.44 -3.86 8.03
N GLU A 141 6.45 -4.28 7.28
CA GLU A 141 7.19 -3.45 6.34
C GLU A 141 6.47 -3.38 4.98
N LYS A 142 6.59 -2.26 4.27
CA LYS A 142 6.15 -2.15 2.88
C LYS A 142 7.12 -2.94 1.99
N ARG A 143 6.79 -4.17 1.64
CA ARG A 143 7.59 -5.04 0.73
C ARG A 143 6.81 -5.44 -0.51
N LEU A 144 6.24 -4.44 -1.17
CA LEU A 144 5.33 -4.58 -2.29
C LEU A 144 5.64 -3.51 -3.34
N SER A 145 5.74 -3.92 -4.60
CA SER A 145 5.77 -3.01 -5.75
C SER A 145 4.57 -3.23 -6.66
N ALA A 146 4.10 -2.12 -7.23
CA ALA A 146 3.09 -2.11 -8.27
C ALA A 146 3.77 -1.98 -9.63
N LEU A 147 3.40 -2.85 -10.56
CA LEU A 147 3.94 -2.87 -11.92
C LEU A 147 2.79 -2.81 -12.92
N GLN A 148 2.93 -2.00 -13.97
CA GLN A 148 1.95 -1.93 -15.05
C GLN A 148 2.48 -2.66 -16.27
N ASP A 149 1.77 -3.70 -16.70
CA ASP A 149 2.14 -4.46 -17.90
C ASP A 149 0.89 -5.10 -18.54
N GLY A 150 0.86 -5.17 -19.87
CA GLY A 150 -0.12 -5.95 -20.62
C GLY A 150 -1.61 -5.76 -20.28
N GLY A 151 -2.07 -4.54 -19.98
CA GLY A 151 -3.47 -4.29 -19.59
C GLY A 151 -3.81 -4.63 -18.13
N TYR A 152 -2.80 -4.85 -17.29
CA TYR A 152 -2.98 -5.10 -15.87
C TYR A 152 -2.09 -4.19 -15.00
N VAL A 153 -2.47 -4.10 -13.74
CA VAL A 153 -1.61 -3.70 -12.62
C VAL A 153 -1.34 -4.94 -11.78
N TYR A 154 -0.06 -5.30 -11.66
CA TYR A 154 0.41 -6.41 -10.85
C TYR A 154 1.00 -5.91 -9.55
N PHE A 155 0.68 -6.59 -8.46
CA PHE A 155 1.38 -6.43 -7.19
C PHE A 155 2.39 -7.55 -7.04
N LYS A 156 3.65 -7.15 -6.92
CA LYS A 156 4.79 -8.05 -6.79
C LYS A 156 5.33 -7.96 -5.37
N SER A 157 5.58 -9.12 -4.78
CA SER A 157 6.25 -9.20 -3.49
C SER A 157 7.72 -8.83 -3.65
N GLU A 158 8.23 -7.95 -2.78
CA GLU A 158 9.66 -7.64 -2.65
C GLU A 158 10.29 -8.33 -1.44
N GLY A 159 9.46 -9.02 -0.64
CA GLY A 159 9.84 -9.67 0.61
C GLY A 159 9.11 -11.00 0.80
N TYR A 160 8.93 -11.41 2.06
CA TYR A 160 8.04 -12.51 2.40
C TYR A 160 6.71 -11.92 2.82
N VAL A 161 5.74 -11.99 1.91
CA VAL A 161 4.43 -11.39 2.08
C VAL A 161 3.41 -12.49 2.33
N PHE A 162 2.67 -12.40 3.43
CA PHE A 162 1.53 -13.27 3.66
C PHE A 162 0.24 -12.60 3.20
N TYR A 163 -0.52 -13.28 2.34
CA TYR A 163 -1.82 -12.82 1.84
C TYR A 163 -2.68 -14.02 1.45
N GLY A 164 -3.98 -14.00 1.76
CA GLY A 164 -4.93 -15.03 1.32
C GLY A 164 -4.54 -16.46 1.74
N ASN A 165 -3.97 -16.64 2.93
CA ASN A 165 -3.43 -17.92 3.44
C ASN A 165 -2.22 -18.48 2.66
N VAL A 166 -1.54 -17.65 1.87
CA VAL A 166 -0.36 -18.04 1.10
C VAL A 166 0.83 -17.16 1.46
N MET A 167 2.01 -17.77 1.57
CA MET A 167 3.29 -17.09 1.73
C MET A 167 3.93 -16.83 0.36
N TYR A 168 3.98 -15.57 -0.05
CA TYR A 168 4.61 -15.13 -1.29
C TYR A 168 6.07 -14.76 -1.05
N ARG A 169 6.95 -15.39 -1.83
CA ARG A 169 8.39 -15.12 -1.87
C ARG A 169 8.69 -13.84 -2.65
N PRO A 170 9.89 -13.25 -2.45
CA PRO A 170 10.35 -12.12 -3.26
C PRO A 170 10.28 -12.48 -4.74
N GLY A 171 9.70 -11.59 -5.53
CA GLY A 171 9.54 -11.75 -6.97
C GLY A 171 8.19 -12.32 -7.42
N GLN A 172 7.39 -12.89 -6.51
CA GLN A 172 6.10 -13.48 -6.88
C GLN A 172 5.00 -12.43 -7.01
N ILE A 173 4.07 -12.66 -7.93
CA ILE A 173 2.86 -11.84 -8.11
C ILE A 173 1.81 -12.34 -7.12
N LEU A 174 1.26 -11.44 -6.31
CA LEU A 174 0.25 -11.75 -5.30
C LEU A 174 -1.17 -11.35 -5.69
N ALA A 175 -1.32 -10.29 -6.50
CA ALA A 175 -2.61 -9.84 -7.01
C ALA A 175 -2.43 -9.16 -8.37
N GLN A 176 -3.50 -9.17 -9.16
CA GLN A 176 -3.58 -8.48 -10.44
C GLN A 176 -4.93 -7.80 -10.58
N PHE A 177 -4.96 -6.63 -11.18
CA PHE A 177 -6.17 -5.90 -11.51
C PHE A 177 -6.15 -5.52 -12.98
N GLU A 178 -7.26 -5.76 -13.67
CA GLU A 178 -7.46 -5.25 -15.02
C GLU A 178 -7.43 -3.72 -14.99
N ARG A 179 -6.76 -3.13 -15.99
CA ARG A 179 -6.78 -1.70 -16.28
C ARG A 179 -7.23 -1.49 -17.72
N ALA A 180 -7.94 -0.40 -17.95
CA ALA A 180 -8.20 0.02 -19.32
C ALA A 180 -6.88 0.38 -20.03
N SER A 181 -6.85 0.29 -21.36
CA SER A 181 -5.64 0.57 -22.15
C SER A 181 -5.13 2.01 -21.99
N ASN A 182 -6.03 2.94 -21.66
CA ASN A 182 -5.73 4.35 -21.39
C ASN A 182 -5.51 4.65 -19.89
N GLU A 183 -5.55 3.68 -18.98
CA GLU A 183 -5.31 3.91 -17.55
C GLU A 183 -3.85 3.70 -17.15
N SER A 184 -3.29 4.65 -16.39
CA SER A 184 -1.96 4.59 -15.78
C SER A 184 -2.02 4.87 -14.28
N ILE A 185 -1.02 4.39 -13.52
CA ILE A 185 -0.87 4.79 -12.11
C ILE A 185 -0.38 6.23 -12.12
N LYS A 186 -1.22 7.17 -11.68
CA LYS A 186 -0.83 8.60 -11.59
C LYS A 186 -0.19 8.93 -10.26
N GLN A 187 -0.64 8.27 -9.21
CA GLN A 187 -0.15 8.54 -7.87
C GLN A 187 -0.11 7.26 -7.04
N GLN A 188 0.97 7.12 -6.30
CA GLN A 188 1.09 6.15 -5.21
C GLN A 188 1.22 6.92 -3.90
N ILE A 189 0.31 6.66 -2.97
CA ILE A 189 0.33 7.21 -1.63
C ILE A 189 0.69 6.07 -0.67
N ASP A 190 1.80 6.24 0.03
CA ASP A 190 2.27 5.28 1.03
C ASP A 190 2.06 5.86 2.42
N LEU A 191 1.15 5.24 3.18
CA LEU A 191 0.93 5.50 4.59
C LEU A 191 1.34 4.26 5.39
N LYS A 192 1.60 4.44 6.69
CA LYS A 192 1.89 3.31 7.57
C LYS A 192 0.67 2.36 7.58
N GLY A 193 0.86 1.14 7.09
CA GLY A 193 -0.17 0.11 7.00
C GLY A 193 -1.21 0.29 5.89
N LEU A 194 -1.04 1.26 5.00
CA LEU A 194 -1.93 1.49 3.85
C LEU A 194 -1.14 1.94 2.62
N ILE A 195 -1.35 1.27 1.49
CA ILE A 195 -0.92 1.75 0.17
C ILE A 195 -2.17 2.11 -0.61
N ARG A 196 -2.20 3.28 -1.25
CA ARG A 196 -3.22 3.65 -2.23
C ARG A 196 -2.57 3.92 -3.57
N LEU A 197 -3.03 3.23 -4.60
CA LEU A 197 -2.72 3.55 -5.99
C LEU A 197 -3.92 4.23 -6.62
N VAL A 198 -3.72 5.46 -7.08
CA VAL A 198 -4.71 6.18 -7.87
C VAL A 198 -4.42 5.91 -9.33
N MET A 199 -5.29 5.11 -9.93
CA MET A 199 -5.37 4.93 -11.37
C MET A 199 -6.03 6.18 -11.95
N ALA A 200 -5.58 6.59 -13.12
CA ALA A 200 -6.33 7.56 -13.90
C ALA A 200 -6.19 7.23 -15.37
N ARG A 201 -7.23 7.58 -16.11
CA ARG A 201 -7.14 7.66 -17.55
C ARG A 201 -6.13 8.74 -17.92
N GLU A 202 -5.26 8.45 -18.89
CA GLU A 202 -4.56 9.48 -19.62
C GLU A 202 -5.62 10.32 -20.33
N ILE A 203 -5.78 11.54 -19.84
CA ILE A 203 -6.66 12.51 -20.45
C ILE A 203 -5.96 12.98 -21.72
N SER A 204 -6.34 12.39 -22.85
CA SER A 204 -5.97 12.88 -24.17
C SER A 204 -7.10 13.78 -24.65
N VAL A 205 -6.80 15.07 -24.76
CA VAL A 205 -7.69 16.01 -25.42
C VAL A 205 -7.34 16.00 -26.88
N SER A 206 -8.29 15.64 -27.74
CA SER A 206 -8.07 15.67 -29.19
C SER A 206 -8.49 16.99 -29.81
N SER A 207 -9.32 17.77 -29.12
CA SER A 207 -9.81 19.07 -29.58
C SER A 207 -10.34 19.95 -28.44
N VAL A 208 -10.42 21.25 -28.71
CA VAL A 208 -11.04 22.24 -27.83
C VAL A 208 -12.36 22.66 -28.45
N ARG A 209 -13.43 22.65 -27.65
CA ARG A 209 -14.76 23.06 -28.09
C ARG A 209 -15.19 24.29 -27.31
N PHE A 210 -15.43 25.39 -28.03
CA PHE A 210 -15.93 26.64 -27.46
C PHE A 210 -17.45 26.70 -27.63
N LEU A 211 -18.16 26.95 -26.54
CA LEU A 211 -19.61 27.09 -26.52
C LEU A 211 -19.98 28.34 -25.74
N GLU A 212 -20.93 29.11 -26.27
CA GLU A 212 -21.49 30.22 -25.50
C GLU A 212 -22.31 29.64 -24.33
N LEU A 213 -22.26 30.28 -23.16
CA LEU A 213 -22.90 29.79 -21.93
C LEU A 213 -24.41 29.53 -22.10
N SER A 214 -25.07 30.16 -23.07
CA SER A 214 -26.49 29.96 -23.39
C SER A 214 -26.81 28.67 -24.15
N GLU A 215 -25.81 27.92 -24.63
CA GLU A 215 -26.02 26.71 -25.42
C GLU A 215 -26.22 25.45 -24.56
N ASN A 216 -26.98 24.48 -25.07
CA ASN A 216 -27.09 23.16 -24.42
C ASN A 216 -25.75 22.42 -24.51
N VAL A 217 -25.16 22.14 -23.35
CA VAL A 217 -23.84 21.55 -23.26
C VAL A 217 -23.95 20.02 -23.20
N VAL A 218 -23.47 19.35 -24.25
CA VAL A 218 -23.15 17.91 -24.20
C VAL A 218 -21.64 17.80 -24.18
N VAL A 219 -21.08 17.45 -23.02
CA VAL A 219 -19.63 17.34 -22.82
C VAL A 219 -19.13 15.96 -23.25
N SER A 220 -18.04 15.93 -24.01
CA SER A 220 -17.35 14.73 -24.44
C SER A 220 -16.14 14.45 -23.55
N GLU A 221 -15.83 13.19 -23.29
CA GLU A 221 -14.65 12.78 -22.50
C GLU A 221 -13.31 13.10 -23.20
N ASN A 222 -13.31 13.32 -24.53
CA ASN A 222 -12.12 13.53 -25.34
C ASN A 222 -11.87 15.00 -25.73
N GLU A 223 -12.69 15.93 -25.21
CA GLU A 223 -12.64 17.35 -25.58
C GLU A 223 -12.47 18.23 -24.34
N LEU A 224 -11.69 19.31 -24.48
CA LEU A 224 -11.72 20.41 -23.52
C LEU A 224 -12.91 21.30 -23.89
N THR A 225 -13.97 21.27 -23.08
CA THR A 225 -15.12 22.15 -23.27
C THR A 225 -14.89 23.49 -22.57
N VAL A 226 -14.86 24.57 -23.34
CA VAL A 226 -14.71 25.93 -22.85
C VAL A 226 -16.04 26.65 -23.02
N LEU A 227 -16.74 26.86 -21.92
CA LEU A 227 -17.89 27.74 -21.89
C LEU A 227 -17.40 29.18 -21.87
N TYR A 228 -18.00 30.07 -22.64
CA TYR A 228 -17.65 31.48 -22.60
C TYR A 228 -18.88 32.39 -22.47
N ALA A 229 -18.68 33.54 -21.84
CA ALA A 229 -19.66 34.61 -21.75
C ALA A 229 -18.96 35.98 -21.61
N PRO A 230 -19.63 37.09 -21.93
CA PRO A 230 -19.12 38.42 -21.61
C PRO A 230 -18.90 38.59 -20.10
N GLY A 231 -17.78 39.21 -19.70
CA GLY A 231 -17.49 39.49 -18.29
C GLY A 231 -16.13 40.12 -18.03
N ASP A 232 -15.48 39.77 -16.92
CA ASP A 232 -14.37 40.55 -16.32
C ASP A 232 -12.98 39.90 -16.45
N ASN A 233 -12.71 39.21 -17.56
CA ASN A 233 -11.43 38.56 -17.86
C ASN A 233 -11.02 37.53 -16.79
N ARG A 234 -11.85 36.51 -16.62
CA ARG A 234 -11.74 35.50 -15.57
C ARG A 234 -11.91 34.09 -16.12
N VAL A 235 -11.07 33.18 -15.69
CA VAL A 235 -11.24 31.73 -15.88
C VAL A 235 -11.80 31.16 -14.59
N ILE A 236 -12.93 30.47 -14.68
CA ILE A 236 -13.58 29.79 -13.57
C ILE A 236 -13.52 28.29 -13.78
N ILE A 237 -12.99 27.59 -12.77
CA ILE A 237 -12.95 26.14 -12.72
C ILE A 237 -13.71 25.67 -11.48
N ARG A 238 -14.22 24.43 -11.52
CA ARG A 238 -14.82 23.81 -10.34
C ARG A 238 -13.76 23.40 -9.32
N PRO A 239 -14.11 23.27 -8.02
CA PRO A 239 -13.23 22.64 -7.04
C PRO A 239 -13.08 21.14 -7.32
N TYR A 240 -12.04 20.55 -6.72
CA TYR A 240 -11.93 19.10 -6.56
C TYR A 240 -13.13 18.58 -5.76
N VAL A 241 -13.68 17.44 -6.18
CA VAL A 241 -14.88 16.84 -5.58
C VAL A 241 -14.46 15.59 -4.77
N PRO A 242 -14.36 15.69 -3.43
CA PRO A 242 -13.91 14.59 -2.57
C PRO A 242 -14.80 13.35 -2.62
N GLU A 243 -16.08 13.51 -2.96
CA GLU A 243 -17.08 12.43 -3.03
C GLU A 243 -16.79 11.38 -4.11
N TYR A 244 -15.81 11.63 -4.99
CA TYR A 244 -15.32 10.68 -5.97
C TYR A 244 -14.04 9.94 -5.52
N ASP A 245 -13.72 9.95 -4.22
CA ASP A 245 -12.61 9.18 -3.62
C ASP A 245 -11.26 9.31 -4.34
N GLY A 246 -10.99 10.48 -4.94
CA GLY A 246 -9.76 10.75 -5.68
C GLY A 246 -9.82 10.49 -7.18
N ALA A 247 -10.86 9.84 -7.71
CA ALA A 247 -11.04 9.64 -9.16
C ALA A 247 -11.15 10.97 -9.93
N ASP A 248 -11.64 12.01 -9.26
CA ASP A 248 -11.80 13.35 -9.83
C ASP A 248 -10.48 14.16 -9.91
N TRP A 249 -9.49 13.77 -9.11
CA TRP A 249 -8.23 14.50 -8.95
C TRP A 249 -7.46 14.73 -10.27
N PRO A 250 -7.29 13.72 -11.15
CA PRO A 250 -6.53 13.87 -12.39
C PRO A 250 -7.17 14.91 -13.33
N VAL A 251 -8.50 14.89 -13.46
CA VAL A 251 -9.26 15.83 -14.30
C VAL A 251 -9.16 17.23 -13.72
N TYR A 252 -9.38 17.38 -12.41
CA TYR A 252 -9.23 18.66 -11.73
C TYR A 252 -7.82 19.24 -11.91
N ALA A 253 -6.78 18.40 -11.73
CA ALA A 253 -5.39 18.82 -11.84
C ALA A 253 -5.03 19.32 -13.26
N GLU A 254 -5.44 18.61 -14.31
CA GLU A 254 -5.17 19.04 -15.68
C GLU A 254 -5.98 20.29 -16.08
N VAL A 255 -7.27 20.38 -15.73
CA VAL A 255 -8.07 21.58 -15.97
C VAL A 255 -7.46 22.79 -15.29
N ARG A 256 -7.04 22.65 -14.02
CA ARG A 256 -6.38 23.70 -13.26
C ARG A 256 -5.07 24.16 -13.91
N LYS A 257 -4.23 23.22 -14.35
CA LYS A 257 -2.96 23.51 -15.03
C LYS A 257 -3.17 24.27 -16.34
N ILE A 258 -4.17 23.90 -17.14
CA ILE A 258 -4.53 24.63 -18.37
C ILE A 258 -5.00 26.04 -18.02
N ALA A 259 -5.90 26.18 -17.05
CA ALA A 259 -6.43 27.45 -16.60
C ALA A 259 -5.33 28.39 -16.05
N GLU A 260 -4.38 27.86 -15.26
CA GLU A 260 -3.23 28.63 -14.76
C GLU A 260 -2.35 29.17 -15.90
N LYS A 261 -2.10 28.36 -16.94
CA LYS A 261 -1.34 28.81 -18.12
C LYS A 261 -2.08 29.91 -18.90
N LEU A 262 -3.39 29.78 -19.07
CA LEU A 262 -4.24 30.81 -19.67
C LEU A 262 -4.16 32.13 -18.90
N CYS A 263 -4.39 32.07 -17.59
CA CYS A 263 -4.33 33.23 -16.71
C CYS A 263 -2.97 33.91 -16.75
N GLN A 264 -1.87 33.14 -16.76
CA GLN A 264 -0.53 33.70 -16.89
C GLN A 264 -0.29 34.36 -18.24
N ARG A 265 -0.72 33.74 -19.35
CA ARG A 265 -0.46 34.22 -20.71
C ARG A 265 -1.22 35.50 -21.04
N PHE A 266 -2.47 35.59 -20.60
CA PHE A 266 -3.43 36.64 -20.96
C PHE A 266 -3.78 37.56 -19.77
N SER A 267 -3.10 37.43 -18.64
CA SER A 267 -3.34 38.21 -17.42
C SER A 267 -4.79 38.13 -16.90
N LEU A 268 -5.42 36.97 -17.05
CA LEU A 268 -6.78 36.70 -16.55
C LEU A 268 -6.75 36.33 -15.07
N LYS A 269 -7.88 36.51 -14.38
CA LYS A 269 -8.06 36.03 -13.00
C LYS A 269 -8.47 34.56 -12.99
N LEU A 270 -7.87 33.74 -12.12
CA LEU A 270 -8.32 32.37 -11.88
C LEU A 270 -9.25 32.34 -10.66
N GLU A 271 -10.44 31.77 -10.81
CA GLU A 271 -11.38 31.51 -9.71
C GLU A 271 -11.73 30.02 -9.64
N ILE A 272 -11.67 29.48 -8.43
CA ILE A 272 -12.17 28.13 -8.13
C ILE A 272 -13.54 28.32 -7.46
N CYS A 273 -14.62 28.05 -8.19
CA CYS A 273 -15.98 28.38 -7.74
C CYS A 273 -16.80 27.12 -7.45
N PRO A 274 -17.24 26.88 -6.19
CA PRO A 274 -18.05 25.70 -5.84
C PRO A 274 -19.51 25.81 -6.29
N LEU A 275 -19.97 27.01 -6.68
CA LEU A 275 -21.37 27.26 -7.04
C LEU A 275 -21.67 27.01 -8.53
N ILE A 276 -20.64 26.88 -9.37
CA ILE A 276 -20.82 26.58 -10.79
C ILE A 276 -20.79 25.07 -10.99
N VAL A 277 -21.91 24.52 -11.47
CA VAL A 277 -22.06 23.09 -11.75
C VAL A 277 -21.45 22.78 -13.12
N LEU A 278 -20.12 22.75 -13.19
CA LEU A 278 -19.42 22.13 -14.31
C LEU A 278 -19.39 20.61 -14.10
N PRO A 279 -19.54 19.77 -15.14
CA PRO A 279 -19.65 18.34 -14.94
C PRO A 279 -18.34 17.75 -14.33
N PRO A 280 -18.45 16.88 -13.32
CA PRO A 280 -17.29 16.19 -12.75
C PRO A 280 -16.73 15.17 -13.76
N GLN A 281 -15.47 14.78 -13.59
CA GLN A 281 -14.77 13.82 -14.46
C GLN A 281 -14.62 14.21 -15.95
N THR A 282 -15.13 15.37 -16.38
CA THR A 282 -14.87 15.93 -17.71
C THR A 282 -14.04 17.19 -17.65
N MET A 283 -13.28 17.48 -18.70
CA MET A 283 -12.47 18.70 -18.80
C MET A 283 -13.33 19.87 -19.24
N THR A 284 -13.75 20.68 -18.28
CA THR A 284 -14.59 21.86 -18.53
C THR A 284 -14.09 23.05 -17.74
N MET A 285 -14.12 24.23 -18.36
CA MET A 285 -13.90 25.51 -17.70
C MET A 285 -14.85 26.57 -18.27
N LEU A 286 -15.10 27.62 -17.50
CA LEU A 286 -15.83 28.80 -17.94
C LEU A 286 -14.84 29.97 -18.08
N ILE A 287 -14.89 30.70 -19.19
CA ILE A 287 -14.10 31.92 -19.37
C ILE A 287 -15.06 33.10 -19.55
N LEU A 288 -14.89 34.11 -18.70
CA LEU A 288 -15.54 35.40 -18.82
C LEU A 288 -14.56 36.36 -19.51
N VAL A 289 -14.94 36.93 -20.64
CA VAL A 289 -14.06 37.80 -21.46
C VAL A 289 -14.71 39.16 -21.69
N GLU A 290 -13.92 40.22 -21.71
CA GLU A 290 -14.42 41.58 -21.92
C GLU A 290 -14.81 41.87 -23.37
N ASP A 291 -14.13 41.25 -24.33
CA ASP A 291 -14.38 41.43 -25.76
C ASP A 291 -14.10 40.18 -26.60
N GLN A 292 -14.54 40.24 -27.86
CA GLN A 292 -14.43 39.15 -28.83
C GLN A 292 -12.98 38.93 -29.32
N ALA A 293 -12.14 39.96 -29.34
CA ALA A 293 -10.77 39.85 -29.82
C ALA A 293 -9.93 38.97 -28.87
N LEU A 294 -10.08 39.20 -27.56
CA LEU A 294 -9.46 38.36 -26.55
C LEU A 294 -9.93 36.90 -26.63
N LEU A 295 -11.22 36.68 -26.90
CA LEU A 295 -11.77 35.33 -27.08
C LEU A 295 -11.11 34.60 -28.25
N ASP A 296 -10.88 35.29 -29.37
CA ASP A 296 -10.26 34.68 -30.55
C ASP A 296 -8.77 34.38 -30.33
N GLU A 297 -8.05 35.20 -29.57
CA GLU A 297 -6.68 34.90 -29.14
C GLU A 297 -6.61 33.70 -28.20
N LEU A 298 -7.55 33.61 -27.24
CA LEU A 298 -7.67 32.47 -26.32
C LEU A 298 -7.95 31.17 -27.06
N LYS A 299 -8.81 31.20 -28.09
CA LYS A 299 -9.11 30.05 -28.95
C LYS A 299 -7.84 29.51 -29.60
N GLY A 300 -7.09 30.36 -30.29
CA GLY A 300 -5.85 29.95 -30.96
C GLY A 300 -4.84 29.36 -29.99
N PHE A 301 -4.64 29.99 -28.83
CA PHE A 301 -3.69 29.49 -27.83
C PHE A 301 -4.10 28.13 -27.24
N LEU A 302 -5.39 27.91 -26.97
CA LEU A 302 -5.86 26.65 -26.42
C LEU A 302 -5.80 25.50 -27.42
N GLU A 303 -6.12 25.77 -28.69
CA GLU A 303 -5.97 24.79 -29.77
C GLU A 303 -4.50 24.37 -29.92
N ASP A 304 -3.55 25.31 -29.82
CA ASP A 304 -2.11 25.03 -29.85
C ASP A 304 -1.62 24.29 -28.60
N LEU A 305 -2.23 24.54 -27.44
CA LEU A 305 -1.83 23.92 -26.16
C LEU A 305 -2.30 22.47 -26.03
N VAL A 306 -3.35 22.11 -26.78
CA VAL A 306 -3.99 20.80 -26.79
C VAL A 306 -3.46 19.90 -27.93
N ARG A 307 -2.88 20.48 -28.99
CA ARG A 307 -2.15 19.77 -30.04
C ARG A 307 -0.80 19.22 -29.58
#